data_AF-A0A368X9T6-F1
#
_entry.id   AF-A0A368X9T6-F1
#
_cell.length_a   1.000
_cell.length_b   1.000
_cell.length_c   1.000
_cell.angle_alpha   90.00
_cell.angle_beta   90.00
_cell.angle_gamma   90.00
#
_symmetry.space_group_name_H-M   'P 1'
#
loop_
_entity.id
_entity.type
_entity.pdbx_description
1 polymer ?
#
loop_
_entity_poly.entity_id
_entity_poly.type
_entity_poly.pdbx_seq_one_letter_code
_entity_poly.pdbx_strand_id
1 'polypeptide(L)' 'MSRGVDPRLMELLNSASSLQLFELSTVIERLLADPRRIIAVRVNLHLGQTVRFLDWRDSSLRRARCWP' A
#
# COMPACT_ATOMS: atom_id res chain seq x y z
N MET A 1 9.04 -0.13 -14.07
CA MET A 1 9.22 -1.55 -13.70
C MET A 1 8.33 -1.83 -12.49
N SER A 2 7.13 -2.37 -12.71
CA SER A 2 6.36 -2.93 -11.59
C SER A 2 7.11 -4.17 -11.15
N ARG A 3 7.62 -4.22 -9.92
CA ARG A 3 8.07 -5.50 -9.37
C ARG A 3 6.80 -6.31 -9.20
N GLY A 4 6.56 -7.24 -10.14
CA GLY A 4 5.46 -8.19 -10.00
C GLY A 4 5.56 -8.87 -8.63
N VAL A 5 4.40 -9.21 -8.06
CA VAL A 5 4.35 -9.94 -6.78
C VAL A 5 5.20 -11.20 -6.94
N ASP A 6 6.09 -11.45 -5.98
CA ASP A 6 6.95 -12.64 -5.98
C ASP A 6 6.07 -13.91 -6.11
N PRO A 7 6.30 -14.78 -7.11
CA PRO A 7 5.52 -16.00 -7.30
C PRO A 7 5.45 -16.88 -6.05
N ARG A 8 6.55 -16.95 -5.29
CA ARG A 8 6.61 -17.72 -4.04
C ARG A 8 5.71 -17.11 -2.97
N LEU A 9 5.59 -15.78 -2.93
CA LEU A 9 4.66 -15.12 -2.03
C LEU A 9 3.21 -15.45 -2.40
N MET A 10 2.88 -15.46 -3.70
CA MET A 10 1.54 -15.84 -4.14
C MET A 10 1.19 -17.29 -3.79
N GLU A 11 2.13 -18.22 -3.93
CA GLU A 11 1.94 -19.62 -3.51
C GLU A 11 1.67 -19.73 -2.00
N LEU A 12 2.45 -19.02 -1.18
CA LEU A 12 2.25 -19.00 0.27
C LEU A 12 0.88 -18.44 0.65
N LEU A 13 0.47 -17.32 0.05
CA LEU A 13 -0.85 -16.73 0.29
C LEU A 13 -1.98 -17.66 -0.16
N ASN A 14 -1.82 -18.36 -1.29
CA ASN A 14 -2.81 -19.30 -1.78
C ASN A 14 -2.91 -20.58 -0.91
N SER A 15 -1.83 -20.94 -0.24
CA SER A 15 -1.79 -22.09 0.70
C SER A 15 -2.23 -21.75 2.13
N ALA A 16 -2.37 -20.45 2.46
CA ALA A 16 -2.73 -20.02 3.80
C ALA A 16 -4.21 -20.26 4.09
N SER A 17 -4.53 -20.54 5.36
CA SER A 17 -5.92 -20.64 5.80
C SER A 17 -6.61 -19.27 5.78
N SER A 18 -7.95 -19.26 5.68
CA SER A 18 -8.74 -18.03 5.73
C SER A 18 -8.51 -17.23 7.01
N LEU A 19 -8.26 -17.90 8.14
CA LEU A 19 -7.93 -17.22 9.40
C LEU A 19 -6.59 -16.50 9.32
N GLN A 20 -5.55 -17.15 8.80
CA GLN A 20 -4.23 -16.53 8.63
C GLN A 20 -4.27 -15.35 7.66
N LEU A 21 -5.07 -15.46 6.59
CA LEU A 21 -5.27 -14.37 5.64
C LEU A 21 -6.01 -13.18 6.27
N PHE A 22 -7.00 -13.45 7.13
CA PHE A 22 -7.69 -12.42 7.90
C PHE A 22 -6.76 -11.75 8.92
N GLU A 23 -5.98 -12.52 9.67
CA GLU A 23 -4.99 -11.97 10.60
C GLU A 23 -3.98 -11.08 9.85
N LEU A 24 -3.48 -11.54 8.70
CA LEU A 24 -2.59 -10.75 7.85
C LEU A 24 -3.24 -9.45 7.37
N SER A 25 -4.51 -9.48 6.93
CA SER A 25 -5.20 -8.26 6.49
C SER A 25 -5.34 -7.25 7.63
N THR A 26 -5.68 -7.71 8.84
CA THR A 26 -5.79 -6.81 10.01
C THR A 26 -4.45 -6.18 10.39
N VAL A 27 -3.35 -6.92 10.26
CA VAL A 27 -2.00 -6.38 10.49
C VAL A 27 -1.67 -5.32 9.44
N ILE A 28 -1.92 -5.60 8.15
CA ILE A 28 -1.69 -4.63 7.07
C ILE A 28 -2.51 -3.34 7.30
N GLU A 29 -3.78 -3.46 7.66
CA GLU A 29 -4.63 -2.31 7.96
C GLU A 29 -4.08 -1.45 9.11
N ARG A 30 -3.65 -2.08 10.21
CA ARG A 30 -3.00 -1.37 11.34
C ARG A 30 -1.70 -0.70 10.91
N LEU A 31 -0.92 -1.38 10.09
CA LEU A 31 0.34 -0.89 9.55
C LEU A 31 0.14 0.30 8.59
N LEU A 32 -0.97 0.35 7.85
CA LEU A 32 -1.34 1.48 7.00
C LEU A 32 -1.92 2.65 7.81
N ALA A 33 -2.60 2.35 8.92
CA ALA A 33 -3.15 3.34 9.83
C ALA A 33 -2.13 3.91 10.84
N ASP A 34 -0.90 3.38 10.89
CA ASP A 34 0.14 3.86 11.83
C ASP A 34 0.45 5.34 11.59
N PRO A 35 0.17 6.24 12.56
CA PRO A 35 0.36 7.68 12.40
C PRO A 35 1.83 8.04 12.12
N ARG A 36 2.79 7.25 12.61
CA ARG A 36 4.23 7.50 12.34
C ARG A 36 4.54 7.35 10.86
N ARG A 37 3.94 6.36 10.20
CA ARG A 37 4.10 6.14 8.75
C ARG A 37 3.38 7.20 7.94
N ILE A 38 2.18 7.59 8.35
CA ILE A 38 1.43 8.67 7.71
C ILE A 38 2.24 9.97 7.75
N ILE A 39 2.79 10.33 8.91
CA ILE A 39 3.62 11.53 9.08
C ILE A 39 4.90 11.44 8.24
N ALA A 40 5.60 10.31 8.27
CA ALA A 40 6.83 10.12 7.50
C ALA A 40 6.63 10.29 5.98
N VAL A 41 5.45 9.97 5.45
CA VAL A 41 5.10 10.29 4.05
C VAL A 41 4.76 11.77 3.90
N ARG A 42 3.90 12.32 4.77
CA ARG A 42 3.42 13.71 4.66
C ARG A 42 4.52 14.75 4.73
N VAL A 43 5.59 14.53 5.48
CA VAL A 43 6.74 15.47 5.52
C VAL A 43 7.44 15.61 4.17
N ASN A 44 7.23 14.67 3.26
CA ASN A 44 7.77 14.69 1.89
C ASN A 44 6.75 15.15 0.84
N LEU A 45 5.52 15.51 1.25
CA LEU A 45 4.46 15.97 0.35
C LEU A 45 4.33 17.49 0.39
N HIS A 46 4.60 18.14 -0.74
CA HIS A 46 4.50 19.60 -0.88
C HIS A 46 3.30 19.98 -1.76
N LEU A 47 2.66 21.11 -1.47
CA LEU A 47 1.57 21.63 -2.29
C LEU A 47 2.05 21.90 -3.72
N GLY A 48 1.22 21.58 -4.72
CA GLY A 48 1.56 21.73 -6.13
C GLY A 48 2.48 20.64 -6.70
N GLN A 49 3.10 19.80 -5.86
CA GLN A 49 3.92 18.66 -6.26
C GLN A 49 3.09 17.62 -7.01
N THR A 50 3.65 17.05 -8.09
CA THR A 50 3.07 15.84 -8.69
C THR A 50 3.59 14.62 -7.96
N VAL A 51 2.69 13.83 -7.41
CA VAL A 51 2.98 12.62 -6.65
C VAL A 51 2.44 11.40 -7.36
N ARG A 52 3.08 10.25 -7.12
CA ARG A 52 2.56 8.95 -7.53
C ARG A 52 1.96 8.26 -6.33
N PHE A 53 0.73 7.79 -6.46
CA PHE A 53 0.04 7.06 -5.41
C PHE A 53 -0.54 5.77 -5.97
N LEU A 54 -0.71 4.77 -5.11
CA LEU A 54 -1.38 3.52 -5.45
C LEU A 54 -2.88 3.73 -5.29
N ASP A 55 -3.65 3.49 -6.34
CA ASP A 55 -5.11 3.43 -6.28
C ASP A 55 -5.51 2.03 -5.81
N TRP A 56 -6.26 1.95 -4.69
CA TRP A 56 -6.62 0.68 -4.08
C TRP A 56 -7.64 -0.11 -4.89
N ARG A 57 -8.38 0.54 -5.81
CA ARG A 57 -9.44 -0.11 -6.59
C ARG A 57 -8.90 -1.08 -7.63
N ASP A 58 -7.79 -0.72 -8.25
CA ASP A 58 -7.18 -1.48 -9.34
C ASP A 58 -5.67 -1.73 -9.14
N SER A 59 -5.14 -1.37 -7.97
CA SER A 59 -3.71 -1.43 -7.64
C SER A 59 -2.83 -0.70 -8.68
N SER A 60 -3.37 0.31 -9.35
CA SER A 60 -2.62 1.08 -10.35
C SER A 60 -1.87 2.25 -9.71
N LEU A 61 -0.67 2.52 -10.20
CA LEU A 61 0.10 3.68 -9.81
C LEU A 61 -0.33 4.90 -10.63
N ARG A 62 -1.12 5.77 -10.02
CA ARG A 62 -1.64 6.99 -10.64
C ARG A 62 -0.77 8.20 -10.25
N ARG A 63 -0.81 9.23 -11.10
CA ARG A 63 -0.19 10.54 -10.82
C ARG A 63 -1.29 11.55 -10.50
N ALA A 64 -1.09 12.34 -9.45
CA ALA A 64 -1.94 13.49 -9.15
C ALA A 64 -1.09 14.65 -8.64
N ARG A 65 -1.65 15.86 -8.72
CA ARG A 65 -1.09 17.03 -8.07
C ARG A 65 -1.57 17.06 -6.61
N CYS A 66 -0.67 17.26 -5.66
CA CYS A 66 -1.05 17.59 -4.28
C CYS A 66 -1.79 18.94 -4.32
N TRP A 67 -3.10 18.88 -4.12
CA TRP A 67 -3.96 20.06 -4.08
C TRP A 67 -3.62 20.91 -2.84
N PRO A 68 -3.66 22.25 -2.93
CA PRO A 68 -3.49 23.15 -1.79
C PRO A 68 -4.42 22.88 -0.60
#